data_AF-A0A1R1BM44-F1
#
_entry.id   AF-A0A1R1BM44-F1
#
_cell.length_a   1.000
_cell.length_b   1.000
_cell.length_c   1.000
_cell.angle_alpha   90.00
_cell.angle_beta   90.00
_cell.angle_gamma   90.00
#
_symmetry.space_group_name_H-M   'P 1'
#
loop_
_entity.id
_entity.type
_entity.pdbx_description
1 polymer ?
#
loop_
_entity_poly.entity_id
_entity_poly.type
_entity_poly.pdbx_seq_one_letter_code
_entity_poly.pdbx_strand_id
1 'polypeptide(L)'
;MSSEIMTPLITNKTKTILKIIIVALITIAIATWVYYSFYHPYGITKKVVSNYIGAIQKMESTYSFKDSNIEDFENVLEYKFVSYHDFTLEYKRITYDRKMYDILEKNSGKSFSEFLTDVQKKNPGRIEKVNTNEVVVWLDQRFDEVKLVYDLVVTNKLGQKIYKKVLFTVNNSEGTFKIRNIYY
;
A
#
# COMPACT_ATOMS: atom_id res chain seq x y z
N MET A 1 -1.84 29.43 -66.01
CA MET A 1 -1.49 28.09 -65.49
C MET A 1 -2.13 27.96 -64.12
N SER A 2 -3.22 27.21 -64.01
CA SER A 2 -3.92 26.97 -62.73
C SER A 2 -3.51 25.60 -62.23
N SER A 3 -2.81 25.54 -61.10
CA SER A 3 -2.43 24.29 -60.45
C SER A 3 -3.62 23.77 -59.65
N GLU A 4 -4.29 22.73 -60.15
CA GLU A 4 -5.29 22.01 -59.37
C GLU A 4 -4.63 21.33 -58.18
N ILE A 5 -5.01 21.75 -56.97
CA ILE A 5 -4.59 21.13 -55.72
C ILE A 5 -5.42 19.83 -55.59
N MET A 6 -4.81 18.70 -55.91
CA MET A 6 -5.39 17.39 -55.64
C MET A 6 -5.46 17.17 -54.12
N THR A 7 -6.63 17.41 -53.51
CA THR A 7 -6.92 16.91 -52.18
C THR A 7 -7.12 15.39 -52.22
N PRO A 8 -6.42 14.60 -51.38
CA PRO A 8 -6.56 13.16 -51.38
C PRO A 8 -7.96 12.77 -50.90
N LEU A 9 -8.67 12.00 -51.74
CA LEU A 9 -9.96 11.38 -51.42
C LEU A 9 -9.75 10.31 -50.33
N ILE A 10 -9.92 10.70 -49.07
CA ILE A 10 -10.01 9.74 -47.97
C ILE A 10 -11.29 8.93 -48.17
N THR A 11 -11.14 7.72 -48.74
CA THR A 11 -12.27 6.82 -48.96
C THR A 11 -12.97 6.47 -47.65
N ASN A 12 -14.29 6.23 -47.70
CA ASN A 12 -15.08 5.92 -46.50
C ASN A 12 -14.53 4.73 -45.70
N LYS A 13 -13.85 3.78 -46.36
CA LYS A 13 -13.16 2.66 -45.70
C LYS A 13 -12.02 3.13 -44.78
N THR A 14 -11.21 4.09 -45.22
CA THR A 14 -10.10 4.65 -44.42
C THR A 14 -10.63 5.40 -43.19
N LYS A 15 -11.76 6.11 -43.32
CA LYS A 15 -12.42 6.78 -42.17
C LYS A 15 -12.97 5.78 -41.16
N THR A 16 -13.54 4.67 -41.61
CA THR A 16 -14.05 3.60 -40.72
C THR A 16 -12.91 2.89 -39.98
N ILE A 17 -11.82 2.55 -40.69
CA ILE A 17 -10.63 1.94 -40.07
C ILE A 17 -10.01 2.89 -39.03
N LEU A 18 -9.89 4.18 -39.34
CA LEU A 18 -9.37 5.17 -38.40
C LEU A 18 -10.22 5.28 -37.13
N LYS A 19 -11.56 5.26 -37.25
CA LYS A 19 -12.46 5.25 -36.09
C LYS A 19 -12.27 4.00 -35.23
N ILE A 20 -12.12 2.83 -35.84
CA ILE A 20 -11.87 1.57 -35.12
C ILE A 20 -10.56 1.65 -34.34
N ILE A 21 -9.50 2.17 -34.96
CA ILE A 21 -8.20 2.35 -34.30
C ILE A 21 -8.31 3.32 -33.12
N ILE A 22 -8.98 4.45 -33.28
CA ILE A 22 -9.17 5.43 -32.20
C ILE A 22 -9.93 4.80 -31.03
N VAL A 23 -11.01 4.09 -31.31
CA VAL A 23 -11.81 3.40 -30.27
C VAL A 23 -10.97 2.33 -29.56
N ALA A 24 -10.17 1.55 -30.30
CA ALA A 24 -9.27 0.57 -29.71
C ALA A 24 -8.22 1.23 -28.80
N LEU A 25 -7.59 2.34 -29.23
CA LEU A 25 -6.62 3.07 -28.43
C LEU A 25 -7.22 3.65 -27.14
N ILE A 26 -8.41 4.25 -27.22
CA ILE A 26 -9.14 4.74 -26.04
C ILE A 26 -9.43 3.59 -25.07
N THR A 27 -9.86 2.45 -25.60
CA THR A 27 -10.17 1.27 -24.78
C THR A 27 -8.94 0.74 -24.07
N ILE A 28 -7.80 0.65 -24.76
CA ILE A 28 -6.50 0.27 -24.18
C ILE A 28 -6.06 1.28 -23.12
N ALA A 29 -6.21 2.59 -23.38
CA ALA A 29 -5.86 3.64 -22.43
C ALA A 29 -6.69 3.54 -21.14
N ILE A 30 -8.01 3.34 -21.26
CA ILE A 30 -8.90 3.15 -20.11
C ILE A 30 -8.54 1.87 -19.34
N ALA A 31 -8.35 0.74 -20.04
CA ALA A 31 -7.98 -0.53 -19.41
C ALA A 31 -6.65 -0.42 -18.65
N THR A 32 -5.66 0.24 -19.25
CA THR A 32 -4.36 0.50 -18.64
C THR A 32 -4.50 1.38 -17.40
N TRP A 33 -5.26 2.47 -17.49
CA TRP A 33 -5.52 3.36 -16.36
C TRP A 33 -6.21 2.64 -15.19
N VAL A 34 -7.20 1.79 -15.49
CA VAL A 34 -7.87 0.94 -14.48
C VAL A 34 -6.88 -0.03 -13.84
N TYR A 35 -6.05 -0.72 -14.64
CA TYR A 35 -5.05 -1.65 -14.11
C TYR A 35 -4.08 -0.97 -13.14
N TYR A 36 -3.49 0.15 -13.53
CA TYR A 36 -2.54 0.87 -12.70
C TYR A 36 -3.17 1.52 -11.46
N SER A 37 -4.44 1.91 -11.53
CA SER A 37 -5.13 2.54 -10.40
C SER A 37 -5.63 1.54 -9.36
N PHE A 38 -6.06 0.35 -9.79
CA PHE A 38 -6.75 -0.60 -8.91
C PHE A 38 -5.96 -1.88 -8.61
N TYR A 39 -5.04 -2.30 -9.48
CA TYR A 39 -4.34 -3.58 -9.35
C TYR A 39 -2.84 -3.43 -9.09
N HIS A 40 -2.23 -2.32 -9.52
CA HIS A 40 -0.82 -2.09 -9.29
C HIS A 40 -0.54 -1.60 -7.85
N PRO A 41 0.48 -2.14 -7.13
CA PRO A 41 0.82 -1.73 -5.77
C PRO A 41 0.96 -0.22 -5.60
N TYR A 42 1.62 0.47 -6.54
CA TYR A 42 1.67 1.93 -6.60
C TYR A 42 0.31 2.62 -6.45
N GLY A 43 -0.68 2.26 -7.29
CA GLY A 43 -1.98 2.91 -7.30
C GLY A 43 -2.74 2.68 -5.99
N ILE A 44 -2.72 1.44 -5.51
CA ILE A 44 -3.40 1.05 -4.27
C ILE A 44 -2.79 1.77 -3.08
N THR A 45 -1.48 1.74 -2.93
CA THR A 45 -0.77 2.35 -1.78
C THR A 45 -0.88 3.87 -1.79
N LYS A 46 -0.78 4.51 -2.96
CA LYS A 46 -1.03 5.95 -3.11
C LYS A 46 -2.46 6.32 -2.72
N LYS A 47 -3.44 5.50 -3.07
CA LYS A 47 -4.84 5.70 -2.68
C LYS A 47 -5.03 5.53 -1.16
N VAL A 48 -4.40 4.54 -0.54
CA VAL A 48 -4.42 4.35 0.92
C VAL A 48 -3.88 5.60 1.64
N VAL A 49 -2.72 6.13 1.24
CA VAL A 49 -2.15 7.33 1.86
C VAL A 49 -3.00 8.57 1.60
N SER A 50 -3.52 8.73 0.38
CA SER A 50 -4.37 9.88 0.03
C SER A 50 -5.70 9.85 0.80
N ASN A 51 -6.31 8.67 0.97
CA ASN A 51 -7.53 8.51 1.76
C ASN A 51 -7.27 8.72 3.25
N TYR A 52 -6.14 8.23 3.76
CA TYR A 52 -5.69 8.49 5.13
C TYR A 52 -5.56 9.99 5.40
N ILE A 53 -4.82 10.72 4.55
CA ILE A 53 -4.67 12.16 4.67
C ILE A 53 -6.04 12.85 4.57
N GLY A 54 -6.84 12.50 3.56
CA GLY A 54 -8.18 13.06 3.37
C GLY A 54 -9.13 12.83 4.55
N ALA A 55 -9.05 11.68 5.22
CA ALA A 55 -9.81 11.41 6.43
C ALA A 55 -9.42 12.37 7.56
N ILE A 56 -8.12 12.66 7.74
CA ILE A 56 -7.66 13.67 8.70
C ILE A 56 -8.23 15.06 8.36
N GLN A 57 -8.17 15.47 7.09
CA GLN A 57 -8.68 16.79 6.66
C GLN A 57 -10.18 16.95 6.94
N LYS A 58 -10.93 15.85 6.92
CA LYS A 58 -12.39 15.81 7.17
C LYS A 58 -12.76 15.48 8.61
N MET A 59 -11.78 15.30 9.49
CA MET A 59 -11.98 14.82 10.87
C MET A 59 -12.72 13.46 10.93
N GLU A 60 -12.46 12.60 9.95
CA GLU A 60 -12.99 11.23 9.87
C GLU A 60 -12.02 10.22 10.52
N SER A 61 -12.54 9.03 10.80
CA SER A 61 -11.73 7.92 11.34
C SER A 61 -10.65 7.46 10.36
N THR A 62 -9.42 7.30 10.85
CA THR A 62 -8.25 6.85 10.07
C THR A 62 -7.92 5.37 10.23
N TYR A 63 -8.59 4.66 11.15
CA TYR A 63 -8.25 3.30 11.59
C TYR A 63 -8.17 2.25 10.47
N SER A 64 -8.93 2.43 9.39
CA SER A 64 -8.95 1.49 8.26
C SER A 64 -7.70 1.59 7.38
N PHE A 65 -6.95 2.68 7.45
CA PHE A 65 -5.84 2.97 6.54
C PHE A 65 -4.45 2.72 7.15
N LYS A 66 -4.37 2.58 8.48
CA LYS A 66 -3.13 2.46 9.23
C LYS A 66 -3.19 1.34 10.26
N ASP A 67 -2.03 1.03 10.82
CA ASP A 67 -1.96 0.21 12.02
C ASP A 67 -2.37 0.96 13.28
N SER A 68 -2.81 0.21 14.27
CA SER A 68 -3.30 0.73 15.56
C SER A 68 -2.26 1.51 16.37
N ASN A 69 -0.97 1.28 16.14
CA ASN A 69 0.13 1.93 16.86
C ASN A 69 0.64 3.21 16.19
N ILE A 70 0.04 3.63 15.08
CA ILE A 70 0.47 4.82 14.34
C ILE A 70 -0.36 6.01 14.79
N GLU A 71 0.31 7.07 15.26
CA GLU A 71 -0.34 8.32 15.66
C GLU A 71 -0.76 9.15 14.45
N ASP A 72 -1.88 9.87 14.57
CA ASP A 72 -2.36 10.77 13.52
C ASP A 72 -1.74 12.16 13.64
N PHE A 73 -1.66 12.85 12.49
CA PHE A 73 -1.46 14.29 12.50
C PHE A 73 -2.70 14.99 13.07
N GLU A 74 -2.50 16.06 13.84
CA GLU A 74 -3.59 16.86 14.41
C GLU A 74 -4.54 17.38 13.31
N ASN A 75 -3.96 17.93 12.24
CA ASN A 75 -4.69 18.32 11.03
C ASN A 75 -3.71 18.39 9.85
N VAL A 76 -4.22 18.14 8.64
CA VAL A 76 -3.48 18.32 7.38
C VAL A 76 -4.23 19.36 6.54
N LEU A 77 -3.57 20.46 6.22
CA LEU A 77 -4.13 21.53 5.40
C LEU A 77 -3.92 21.25 3.91
N GLU A 78 -2.69 20.87 3.54
CA GLU A 78 -2.28 20.66 2.16
C GLU A 78 -1.34 19.46 2.09
N TYR A 79 -1.38 18.74 0.97
CA TYR A 79 -0.46 17.65 0.70
C TYR A 79 -0.06 17.58 -0.76
N LYS A 80 1.19 17.21 -1.02
CA LYS A 80 1.74 16.99 -2.36
C LYS A 80 2.55 15.72 -2.39
N PHE A 81 2.25 14.84 -3.35
CA PHE A 81 3.04 13.66 -3.61
C PHE A 81 4.41 14.04 -4.22
N VAL A 82 5.49 13.46 -3.70
CA VAL A 82 6.87 13.75 -4.11
C VAL A 82 7.49 12.56 -4.84
N SER A 83 7.57 11.39 -4.19
CA SER A 83 8.23 10.21 -4.77
C SER A 83 7.65 8.89 -4.28
N TYR A 84 7.94 7.84 -5.04
CA TYR A 84 7.56 6.45 -4.78
C TYR A 84 8.77 5.55 -4.94
N HIS A 85 8.93 4.61 -4.00
CA HIS A 85 9.90 3.54 -4.05
C HIS A 85 9.21 2.24 -3.63
N ASP A 86 9.27 1.22 -4.47
CA ASP A 86 8.78 -0.12 -4.15
C ASP A 86 9.89 -1.08 -3.78
N PHE A 87 9.55 -1.96 -2.85
CA PHE A 87 10.36 -3.07 -2.41
C PHE A 87 9.47 -4.30 -2.32
N THR A 88 9.81 -5.36 -3.02
CA THR A 88 9.24 -6.67 -2.71
C THR A 88 10.08 -7.26 -1.59
N LEU A 89 9.49 -7.41 -0.40
CA LEU A 89 10.17 -8.03 0.74
C LEU A 89 9.82 -9.51 0.79
N GLU A 90 10.84 -10.35 0.96
CA GLU A 90 10.68 -11.79 0.82
C GLU A 90 10.27 -12.52 2.10
N TYR A 91 10.34 -11.85 3.27
CA TYR A 91 10.18 -12.56 4.55
C TYR A 91 9.33 -11.80 5.56
N LYS A 92 8.21 -12.41 5.98
CA LYS A 92 7.39 -11.92 7.09
C LYS A 92 7.94 -12.45 8.41
N ARG A 93 8.35 -11.56 9.31
CA ARG A 93 8.80 -11.90 10.67
C ARG A 93 7.60 -12.02 11.60
N ILE A 94 7.43 -13.17 12.25
CA ILE A 94 6.42 -13.38 13.29
C ILE A 94 7.14 -13.72 14.60
N THR A 95 6.72 -13.06 15.67
CA THR A 95 7.16 -13.39 17.04
C THR A 95 6.01 -14.09 17.75
N TYR A 96 6.22 -15.36 18.10
CA TYR A 96 5.30 -16.16 18.89
C TYR A 96 5.71 -16.00 20.36
N ASP A 97 5.02 -15.12 21.07
CA ASP A 97 5.22 -14.83 22.48
C ASP A 97 4.01 -15.24 23.32
N ARG A 98 4.06 -14.96 24.62
CA ARG A 98 2.96 -15.27 25.54
C ARG A 98 1.65 -14.58 25.16
N LYS A 99 1.70 -13.36 24.61
CA LYS A 99 0.50 -12.65 24.16
C LYS A 99 -0.15 -13.37 22.98
N MET A 100 0.64 -13.84 22.01
CA MET A 100 0.15 -14.61 20.88
C MET A 100 -0.45 -15.95 21.35
N TYR A 101 0.20 -16.64 22.28
CA TYR A 101 -0.33 -17.85 22.90
C TYR A 101 -1.67 -17.62 23.60
N ASP A 102 -1.80 -16.53 24.35
CA ASP A 102 -3.03 -16.20 25.08
C ASP A 102 -4.21 -15.97 24.12
N ILE A 103 -3.94 -15.52 22.90
CA ILE A 103 -4.95 -15.31 21.85
C ILE A 103 -5.29 -16.63 21.15
N LEU A 104 -4.30 -17.45 20.80
CA LEU A 104 -4.47 -18.60 19.90
C LEU A 104 -4.80 -19.90 20.63
N GLU A 105 -4.22 -20.13 21.81
CA GLU A 105 -4.08 -21.48 22.39
C GLU A 105 -4.39 -21.53 23.90
N LYS A 106 -4.75 -20.41 24.54
CA LYS A 106 -5.02 -20.37 26.00
C LYS A 106 -6.03 -21.42 26.48
N ASN A 107 -7.02 -21.74 25.64
CA ASN A 107 -8.09 -22.68 25.98
C ASN A 107 -7.83 -24.11 25.48
N SER A 108 -6.71 -24.39 24.82
CA SER A 108 -6.43 -25.71 24.24
C SER A 108 -5.85 -26.71 25.26
N GLY A 109 -5.58 -26.26 26.49
CA GLY A 109 -4.95 -27.07 27.54
C GLY A 109 -3.45 -27.28 27.34
N LYS A 110 -2.86 -26.83 26.22
CA LYS A 110 -1.42 -26.85 26.00
C LYS A 110 -0.73 -25.81 26.86
N SER A 111 0.40 -26.15 27.47
CA SER A 111 1.27 -25.18 28.12
C SER A 111 1.94 -24.25 27.10
N PHE A 112 2.40 -23.09 27.56
CA PHE A 112 3.14 -22.15 26.70
C PHE A 112 4.43 -22.78 26.11
N SER A 113 5.13 -23.62 26.88
CA SER A 113 6.32 -24.33 26.40
C SER A 113 5.98 -25.34 25.30
N GLU A 114 4.86 -26.04 25.43
CA GLU A 114 4.37 -26.98 24.40
C GLU A 114 3.96 -26.23 23.13
N PHE A 115 3.32 -25.07 23.27
CA PHE A 115 3.00 -24.20 22.15
C PHE A 115 4.26 -23.76 21.38
N LEU A 116 5.28 -23.24 22.08
CA LEU A 116 6.54 -22.84 21.44
C LEU A 116 7.24 -24.03 20.76
N THR A 117 7.18 -25.22 21.36
CA THR A 117 7.73 -26.46 20.78
C THR A 117 6.97 -26.86 19.51
N ASP A 118 5.63 -26.76 19.53
CA ASP A 118 4.79 -27.03 18.38
C ASP A 118 5.09 -26.06 17.23
N VAL A 119 5.24 -24.76 17.53
CA VAL A 119 5.65 -23.76 16.56
C VAL A 119 7.01 -24.13 15.96
N GLN A 120 8.02 -24.46 16.76
CA GLN A 120 9.34 -24.84 16.22
C GLN A 120 9.29 -26.07 15.30
N LYS A 121 8.46 -27.06 15.61
CA LYS A 121 8.38 -28.32 14.85
C LYS A 121 7.53 -28.22 13.59
N LYS A 122 6.48 -27.41 13.61
CA LYS A 122 5.44 -27.38 12.57
C LYS A 122 5.47 -26.13 11.70
N ASN A 123 6.25 -25.11 12.08
CA ASN A 123 6.28 -23.88 11.32
C ASN A 123 7.08 -24.06 10.02
N PRO A 124 6.50 -23.73 8.86
CA PRO A 124 7.19 -23.88 7.56
C PRO A 124 8.32 -22.86 7.35
N GLY A 125 8.47 -21.85 8.21
CA GLY A 125 9.45 -20.78 8.05
C GLY A 125 10.83 -21.04 8.68
N ARG A 126 11.78 -20.15 8.38
CA ARG A 126 13.13 -20.15 8.98
C ARG A 126 13.08 -19.55 10.38
N ILE A 127 13.46 -20.34 11.38
CA ILE A 127 13.55 -19.89 12.77
C ILE A 127 14.75 -18.94 12.93
N GLU A 128 14.52 -17.72 13.43
CA GLU A 128 15.56 -16.73 13.76
C GLU A 128 16.06 -16.90 15.19
N LYS A 129 15.12 -17.08 16.13
CA LYS A 129 15.40 -17.05 17.57
C LYS A 129 14.46 -17.97 18.31
N VAL A 130 15.00 -18.67 19.30
CA VAL A 130 14.27 -19.52 20.22
C VAL A 130 14.75 -19.24 21.64
N ASN A 131 13.83 -18.94 22.55
CA ASN A 131 14.08 -18.99 23.98
C ASN A 131 12.81 -19.40 24.73
N THR A 132 12.84 -19.35 26.07
CA THR A 132 11.71 -19.74 26.93
C THR A 132 10.50 -18.80 26.84
N ASN A 133 10.69 -17.60 26.30
CA ASN A 133 9.71 -16.52 26.29
C ASN A 133 9.11 -16.28 24.89
N GLU A 134 9.83 -16.63 23.84
CA GLU A 134 9.41 -16.40 22.46
C GLU A 134 10.09 -17.35 21.47
N VAL A 135 9.42 -17.54 20.32
CA VAL A 135 10.01 -18.08 19.10
C VAL A 135 9.80 -17.07 17.98
N VAL A 136 10.87 -16.67 17.30
CA VAL A 136 10.82 -15.77 16.16
C VAL A 136 11.03 -16.56 14.88
N VAL A 137 10.10 -16.44 13.93
CA VAL A 137 10.13 -17.15 12.65
C VAL A 137 9.99 -16.19 11.49
N TRP A 138 10.79 -16.40 10.45
CA TRP A 138 10.62 -15.81 9.13
C TRP A 138 9.80 -16.75 8.26
N LEU A 139 8.60 -16.33 7.89
CA LEU A 139 7.81 -17.04 6.90
C LEU A 139 8.28 -16.66 5.50
N ASP A 140 8.33 -17.63 4.59
CA ASP A 140 8.56 -17.43 3.14
C ASP A 140 7.32 -16.83 2.44
N GLN A 141 6.69 -15.86 3.10
CA GLN A 141 5.58 -15.08 2.55
C GLN A 141 6.14 -13.77 2.04
N ARG A 142 6.07 -13.60 0.72
CA ARG A 142 6.40 -12.34 0.04
C ARG A 142 5.28 -11.34 0.30
N PHE A 143 5.66 -10.11 0.61
CA PHE A 143 4.73 -8.99 0.67
C PHE A 143 5.36 -7.76 0.03
N ASP A 144 4.51 -6.91 -0.51
CA ASP A 144 4.92 -5.65 -1.12
C ASP A 144 5.03 -4.61 -0.03
N GLU A 145 6.18 -3.96 0.05
CA GLU A 145 6.38 -2.74 0.82
C GLU A 145 6.61 -1.58 -0.14
N VAL A 146 5.85 -0.51 0.07
CA VAL A 146 5.95 0.70 -0.71
C VAL A 146 6.26 1.86 0.22
N LYS A 147 7.22 2.68 -0.20
CA LYS A 147 7.62 3.92 0.45
C LYS A 147 7.16 5.10 -0.39
N LEU A 148 6.29 5.94 0.17
CA LEU A 148 5.74 7.13 -0.49
C LEU A 148 6.19 8.37 0.27
N VAL A 149 6.79 9.32 -0.42
CA VAL A 149 7.19 10.61 0.15
C VAL A 149 6.16 11.67 -0.23
N TYR A 150 5.71 12.41 0.78
CA TYR A 150 4.78 13.53 0.63
C TYR A 150 5.32 14.77 1.33
N ASP A 151 5.04 15.92 0.74
CA ASP A 151 5.16 17.20 1.40
C ASP A 151 3.80 17.54 2.01
N LEU A 152 3.72 17.72 3.32
CA LEU A 152 2.50 18.04 4.05
C LEU A 152 2.62 19.42 4.70
N VAL A 153 1.51 20.16 4.70
CA VAL A 153 1.32 21.34 5.56
C VAL A 153 0.34 20.92 6.65
N VAL A 154 0.82 20.82 7.89
CA VAL A 154 0.04 20.38 9.06
C VAL A 154 -0.13 21.51 10.06
N THR A 155 -1.02 21.36 11.02
CA THR A 155 -1.08 22.25 12.18
C THR A 155 -0.53 21.59 13.43
N ASN A 156 0.16 22.33 14.29
CA ASN A 156 0.42 21.87 15.66
C ASN A 156 -0.82 22.03 16.56
N LYS A 157 -0.70 21.62 17.82
CA LYS A 157 -1.75 21.77 18.86
C LYS A 157 -2.17 23.22 19.13
N LEU A 158 -1.36 24.20 18.69
CA LEU A 158 -1.64 25.63 18.81
C LEU A 158 -2.24 26.22 17.51
N GLY A 159 -2.49 25.38 16.49
CA GLY A 159 -3.04 25.81 15.20
C GLY A 159 -2.02 26.45 14.25
N GLN A 160 -0.73 26.45 14.58
CA GLN A 160 0.30 27.03 13.70
C GLN A 160 0.62 26.08 12.55
N LYS A 161 0.77 26.63 11.35
CA LYS A 161 1.14 25.89 10.14
C LYS A 161 2.60 25.44 10.21
N ILE A 162 2.85 24.16 9.95
CA ILE A 162 4.17 23.56 9.90
C ILE A 162 4.28 22.75 8.60
N TYR A 163 5.36 22.96 7.86
CA TYR A 163 5.70 22.14 6.72
C TYR A 163 6.49 20.91 7.17
N LYS A 164 6.09 19.72 6.73
CA LYS A 164 6.77 18.46 7.00
C LYS A 164 6.95 17.66 5.72
N LYS A 165 8.15 17.13 5.51
CA LYS A 165 8.40 16.09 4.52
C LYS A 165 8.21 14.74 5.19
N VAL A 166 7.22 13.99 4.74
CA VAL A 166 6.75 12.78 5.42
C VAL A 166 6.95 11.56 4.52
N LEU A 167 7.57 10.52 5.08
CA LEU A 167 7.72 9.21 4.46
C LEU A 167 6.68 8.26 5.05
N PHE A 168 5.79 7.76 4.21
CA PHE A 168 4.83 6.71 4.54
C PHE A 168 5.37 5.36 4.06
N THR A 169 5.38 4.37 4.95
CA THR A 169 5.64 2.97 4.61
C THR A 169 4.32 2.21 4.63
N VAL A 170 3.94 1.65 3.48
CA VAL A 170 2.68 0.90 3.29
C VAL A 170 3.04 -0.53 2.90
N ASN A 171 2.44 -1.52 3.55
CA ASN A 171 2.62 -2.91 3.13
C ASN A 171 1.34 -3.74 3.20
N ASN A 172 1.34 -4.88 2.52
CA ASN A 172 0.20 -5.81 2.46
C ASN A 172 0.43 -7.12 3.25
N SER A 173 1.25 -7.08 4.30
CA SER A 173 1.58 -8.28 5.10
C SER A 173 0.37 -8.94 5.81
N GLU A 174 -0.76 -8.24 5.91
CA GLU A 174 -2.06 -8.73 6.41
C GLU A 174 -3.08 -8.99 5.29
N GLY A 175 -2.66 -9.06 4.03
CA GLY A 175 -3.53 -9.25 2.87
C GLY A 175 -4.24 -7.97 2.39
N THR A 176 -4.12 -6.87 3.12
CA THR A 176 -4.60 -5.54 2.72
C THR A 176 -3.49 -4.51 2.92
N PHE A 177 -3.37 -3.54 1.99
CA PHE A 177 -2.39 -2.47 2.11
C PHE A 177 -2.77 -1.51 3.24
N LYS A 178 -1.86 -1.34 4.21
CA LYS A 178 -2.02 -0.39 5.33
C LYS A 178 -0.71 0.35 5.60
N ILE A 179 -0.83 1.57 6.10
CA ILE A 179 0.29 2.36 6.60
C ILE A 179 0.83 1.70 7.86
N ARG A 180 2.08 1.24 7.79
CA ARG A 180 2.79 0.60 8.89
C ARG A 180 3.70 1.54 9.64
N ASN A 181 4.24 2.56 8.97
CA ASN A 181 5.11 3.56 9.59
C ASN A 181 4.94 4.92 8.91
N ILE A 182 5.17 5.97 9.68
CA ILE A 182 5.21 7.36 9.22
C ILE A 182 6.46 8.00 9.84
N TYR A 183 7.34 8.56 9.00
CA TYR A 183 8.56 9.26 9.43
C TYR A 183 8.52 10.71 8.96
N TYR A 184 8.89 11.66 9.83
CA TYR A 184 8.91 13.11 9.54
C TYR A 184 9.81 13.87 10.50
#